data_AF-A0A9E2YNK6-F1
#
_entry.id   AF-A0A9E2YNK6-F1
#
_cell.length_a   1.000
_cell.length_b   1.000
_cell.length_c   1.000
_cell.angle_alpha   90.00
_cell.angle_beta   90.00
_cell.angle_gamma   90.00
#
_symmetry.space_group_name_H-M   'P 1'
#
loop_
_entity.id
_entity.type
_entity.pdbx_description
1 polymer ?
#
loop_
_entity_poly.entity_id
_entity_poly.type
_entity_poly.pdbx_seq_one_letter_code
_entity_poly.pdbx_strand_id
1 'polypeptide(L)'
;MTDSVELSKQTYFTILLDEQLRALEPALEHDGFKVVMPPAGLDDEGLKRMARGWAILTRNTQDFVYDAARLDYDLIGIEDIKFLDSKPDRTNETVRKISGAVRRSRIGTLRGNFLLKVRDNGSYRLQQLV
;
A
#
# COMPACT_ATOMS: atom_id res chain seq x y z
N MET A 1 -12.95 -40.32 -2.76
CA MET A 1 -13.45 -38.94 -2.61
C MET A 1 -12.27 -38.10 -2.21
N THR A 2 -11.67 -37.42 -3.17
CA THR A 2 -10.53 -36.53 -2.94
C THR A 2 -11.13 -35.14 -2.80
N ASP A 3 -11.14 -34.60 -1.59
CA ASP A 3 -11.55 -33.22 -1.33
C ASP A 3 -10.61 -32.28 -2.09
N SER A 4 -11.05 -31.81 -3.24
CA SER A 4 -10.45 -30.66 -3.91
C SER A 4 -10.82 -29.43 -3.08
N VAL A 5 -9.91 -29.05 -2.18
CA VAL A 5 -9.94 -27.73 -1.56
C VAL A 5 -9.77 -26.72 -2.69
N GLU A 6 -10.89 -26.16 -3.12
CA GLU A 6 -10.93 -24.99 -3.97
C GLU A 6 -10.23 -23.87 -3.18
N LEU A 7 -8.95 -23.68 -3.44
CA LEU A 7 -8.18 -22.54 -2.98
C LEU A 7 -8.87 -21.31 -3.56
N SER A 8 -9.84 -20.77 -2.82
CA SER A 8 -10.49 -19.50 -3.11
C SER A 8 -9.38 -18.53 -3.47
N LYS A 9 -9.38 -17.98 -4.70
CA LYS A 9 -8.43 -16.98 -5.16
C LYS A 9 -8.36 -15.89 -4.09
N GLN A 10 -7.34 -15.92 -3.23
CA GLN A 10 -7.14 -14.87 -2.25
C GLN A 10 -6.95 -13.60 -3.07
N THR A 11 -7.90 -12.67 -2.95
CA THR A 11 -7.79 -11.39 -3.63
C THR A 11 -6.78 -10.59 -2.81
N TYR A 12 -5.51 -10.72 -3.16
CA TYR A 12 -4.43 -10.03 -2.45
C TYR A 12 -4.59 -8.52 -2.64
N PHE A 13 -4.48 -7.78 -1.54
CA PHE A 13 -4.34 -6.33 -1.61
C PHE A 13 -2.95 -6.02 -2.18
N THR A 14 -2.92 -5.38 -3.34
CA THR A 14 -1.69 -5.12 -4.09
C THR A 14 -1.18 -3.72 -3.80
N ILE A 15 0.09 -3.61 -3.41
CA ILE A 15 0.76 -2.35 -3.09
C ILE A 15 1.87 -2.12 -4.12
N LEU A 16 1.78 -1.03 -4.88
CA LEU A 16 2.89 -0.46 -5.62
C LEU A 16 3.74 0.36 -4.65
N LEU A 17 5.00 -0.04 -4.47
CA LEU A 17 5.87 0.56 -3.48
C LEU A 17 6.75 1.64 -4.13
N ASP A 18 6.69 2.85 -3.59
CA ASP A 18 7.62 3.92 -3.93
C ASP A 18 9.08 3.47 -3.67
N GLU A 19 10.00 3.80 -4.57
CA GLU A 19 11.39 3.34 -4.53
C GLU A 19 12.09 3.71 -3.22
N GLN A 20 11.79 4.88 -2.65
CA GLN A 20 12.34 5.31 -1.36
C GLN A 20 11.93 4.40 -0.18
N LEU A 21 10.92 3.55 -0.38
CA LEU A 21 10.37 2.63 0.61
C LEU A 21 10.76 1.16 0.34
N ARG A 22 11.65 0.90 -0.63
CA ARG A 22 12.11 -0.45 -1.01
C ARG A 22 12.48 -1.34 0.18
N ALA A 23 13.06 -0.78 1.25
CA ALA A 23 13.43 -1.55 2.44
C ALA A 23 12.24 -2.23 3.16
N LEU A 24 10.99 -1.79 2.91
CA LEU A 24 9.79 -2.37 3.50
C LEU A 24 9.24 -3.58 2.71
N GLU A 25 9.71 -3.80 1.48
CA GLU A 25 9.21 -4.85 0.57
C GLU A 25 9.16 -6.23 1.24
N PRO A 26 10.25 -6.77 1.82
CA PRO A 26 10.22 -8.12 2.38
C PRO A 26 9.23 -8.26 3.53
N ALA A 27 9.14 -7.23 4.38
CA ALA A 27 8.25 -7.25 5.54
C ALA A 27 6.78 -7.14 5.13
N LEU A 28 6.47 -6.37 4.08
CA LEU A 28 5.11 -6.27 3.51
C LEU A 28 4.67 -7.60 2.88
N GLU A 29 5.55 -8.27 2.14
CA GLU A 29 5.27 -9.60 1.58
C GLU A 29 5.06 -10.64 2.69
N HIS A 30 5.91 -10.63 3.72
CA HIS A 30 5.74 -11.48 4.90
C HIS A 30 4.42 -11.25 5.64
N ASP A 31 3.89 -10.02 5.63
CA ASP A 31 2.61 -9.68 6.24
C ASP A 31 1.39 -9.99 5.33
N GLY A 32 1.63 -10.53 4.14
CA GLY A 32 0.60 -11.07 3.24
C GLY A 32 0.13 -10.11 2.15
N PHE A 33 0.85 -9.01 1.89
CA PHE A 33 0.57 -8.14 0.75
C PHE A 33 1.23 -8.68 -0.52
N LYS A 34 0.59 -8.41 -1.66
CA LYS A 34 1.28 -8.51 -2.95
C LYS A 34 2.00 -7.18 -3.18
N VAL A 35 3.32 -7.19 -3.15
CA VAL A 35 4.12 -5.99 -3.39
C VAL A 35 4.56 -5.96 -4.86
N VAL A 36 4.48 -4.77 -5.47
CA VAL A 36 5.02 -4.51 -6.80
C VAL A 36 6.09 -3.45 -6.64
N MET A 37 7.32 -3.78 -7.02
CA MET A 37 8.40 -2.82 -7.13
C MET A 37 8.45 -2.23 -8.54
N PRO A 38 8.44 -0.90 -8.69
CA PRO A 38 8.68 -0.27 -9.98
C PRO A 38 10.12 -0.53 -10.47
N PRO A 39 10.37 -0.48 -11.79
CA PRO A 39 11.71 -0.36 -12.34
C PRO A 39 12.46 0.82 -11.69
N ALA A 40 13.76 0.63 -11.44
CA ALA A 40 14.58 1.67 -10.85
C ALA A 40 14.58 2.95 -11.72
N GLY A 41 14.43 4.12 -11.08
CA GLY A 41 14.38 5.41 -11.78
C GLY A 41 13.10 5.68 -12.57
N LEU A 42 12.03 4.92 -12.34
CA LEU A 42 10.70 5.26 -12.85
C LEU A 42 10.22 6.56 -12.19
N ASP A 43 9.71 7.49 -12.99
CA ASP A 43 9.16 8.75 -12.50
C ASP A 43 7.75 8.58 -11.92
N ASP A 44 7.26 9.62 -11.24
CA ASP A 44 5.92 9.61 -10.62
C ASP A 44 4.81 9.40 -11.65
N GLU A 45 4.95 9.96 -12.86
CA GLU A 45 3.98 9.75 -13.94
C GLU A 45 3.94 8.28 -14.40
N GLY A 46 5.09 7.62 -14.50
CA GLY A 46 5.18 6.19 -14.73
C GLY A 46 4.55 5.37 -13.62
N LEU A 47 4.84 5.71 -12.36
CA LEU A 47 4.25 5.07 -11.17
C LEU A 47 2.72 5.16 -11.18
N LYS A 48 2.19 6.37 -11.39
CA LYS A 48 0.74 6.64 -11.46
C LYS A 48 0.04 5.76 -12.51
N ARG A 49 0.65 5.60 -13.68
CA ARG A 49 0.09 4.77 -14.76
C ARG A 49 0.14 3.28 -14.45
N MET A 50 1.17 2.83 -13.72
CA MET A 50 1.28 1.44 -13.27
C MET A 50 0.29 1.09 -12.16
N ALA A 51 -0.09 2.07 -11.34
CA ALA A 51 -0.87 1.85 -10.13
C ALA A 51 -2.36 1.54 -10.34
N ARG A 52 -2.86 1.51 -11.58
CA ARG A 52 -4.29 1.33 -11.86
C ARG A 52 -4.84 0.05 -11.21
N GLY A 53 -5.82 0.22 -10.32
CA GLY A 53 -6.46 -0.83 -9.54
C GLY A 53 -5.69 -1.27 -8.29
N TRP A 54 -4.57 -0.62 -7.97
CA TRP A 54 -3.71 -0.92 -6.82
C TRP A 54 -3.57 0.30 -5.90
N ALA A 55 -2.94 0.10 -4.74
CA ALA A 55 -2.57 1.19 -3.85
C ALA A 55 -1.10 1.58 -4.04
N ILE A 56 -0.79 2.86 -4.14
CA ILE A 56 0.58 3.37 -4.04
C ILE A 56 0.89 3.63 -2.56
N LEU A 57 1.96 3.05 -2.04
CA LEU A 57 2.51 3.37 -0.72
C LEU A 57 3.66 4.37 -0.87
N THR A 58 3.52 5.57 -0.30
CA THR A 58 4.46 6.68 -0.47
C THR A 58 4.57 7.59 0.76
N ARG A 59 5.65 8.39 0.81
CA ARG A 59 5.82 9.54 1.72
C ARG A 59 5.49 10.89 1.08
N ASN A 60 5.00 10.90 -0.16
CA ASN A 60 4.75 12.13 -0.90
C ASN A 60 3.33 12.12 -1.52
N THR A 61 2.27 11.89 -0.72
CA THR A 61 0.90 11.73 -1.28
C THR A 61 0.41 12.93 -2.11
N GLN A 62 0.94 14.12 -1.83
CA GLN A 62 0.65 15.35 -2.57
C GLN A 62 0.94 15.23 -4.07
N ASP A 63 1.96 14.47 -4.47
CA ASP A 63 2.35 14.30 -5.87
C ASP A 63 1.40 13.35 -6.64
N PHE A 64 0.55 12.61 -5.92
CA PHE A 64 -0.33 11.59 -6.47
C PHE A 64 -1.83 11.88 -6.26
N VAL A 65 -2.20 12.74 -5.32
CA VAL A 65 -3.60 12.87 -4.88
C VAL A 65 -4.56 13.32 -5.99
N TYR A 66 -4.11 14.22 -6.87
CA TYR A 66 -4.93 14.77 -7.96
C TYR A 66 -5.22 13.75 -9.07
N ASP A 67 -4.30 12.80 -9.27
CA ASP A 67 -4.39 11.82 -10.35
C ASP A 67 -5.07 10.52 -9.92
N ALA A 68 -5.17 10.25 -8.62
CA ALA A 68 -5.78 9.04 -8.05
C ALA A 68 -7.20 8.81 -8.60
N ALA A 69 -8.04 9.85 -8.42
CA ALA A 69 -9.21 10.23 -9.21
C ALA A 69 -9.38 9.52 -10.57
N ARG A 70 -8.46 9.90 -11.44
CA ARG A 70 -8.51 9.74 -12.89
C ARG A 70 -7.88 8.43 -13.33
N LEU A 71 -6.87 7.98 -12.59
CA LEU A 71 -6.07 6.80 -12.91
C LEU A 71 -6.47 5.57 -12.09
N ASP A 72 -7.51 5.69 -11.25
CA ASP A 72 -8.18 4.61 -10.54
C ASP A 72 -7.20 3.84 -9.65
N TYR A 73 -6.51 4.57 -8.78
CA TYR A 73 -5.63 3.98 -7.76
C TYR A 73 -5.94 4.55 -6.37
N ASP A 74 -5.52 3.80 -5.36
CA ASP A 74 -5.57 4.21 -3.96
C ASP A 74 -4.20 4.72 -3.49
N LEU A 75 -4.19 5.46 -2.39
CA LEU A 75 -2.99 5.98 -1.75
C LEU A 75 -2.90 5.53 -0.31
N ILE A 76 -1.71 5.09 0.08
CA ILE A 76 -1.33 4.88 1.48
C ILE A 76 -0.20 5.86 1.78
N GLY A 77 -0.53 6.92 2.52
CA GLY A 77 0.41 7.96 2.94
C GLY A 77 1.01 7.64 4.30
N ILE A 78 2.34 7.62 4.39
CA ILE A 78 3.09 7.38 5.63
C ILE A 78 4.02 8.55 5.98
N GLU A 79 3.68 9.78 5.56
CA GLU A 79 4.48 10.99 5.80
C GLU A 79 4.70 11.26 7.29
N ASP A 80 3.68 10.97 8.09
CA ASP A 80 3.65 11.18 9.52
C ASP A 80 4.46 10.12 10.29
N ILE A 81 4.93 9.04 9.65
CA ILE A 81 5.81 8.04 10.28
C ILE A 81 7.24 8.58 10.32
N LYS A 82 7.76 8.76 11.54
CA LYS A 82 9.07 9.39 11.76
C LYS A 82 10.25 8.48 11.43
N PHE A 83 10.10 7.19 11.70
CA PHE A 83 11.16 6.19 11.51
C PHE A 83 10.63 5.01 10.69
N LEU A 84 11.38 4.65 9.66
CA LEU A 84 11.15 3.44 8.88
C LEU A 84 11.98 2.32 9.49
N ASP A 85 11.32 1.33 10.07
CA ASP A 85 11.97 0.10 10.52
C ASP A 85 12.44 -0.68 9.29
N SER A 86 13.70 -1.08 9.28
CA SER A 86 14.33 -1.80 8.16
C SER A 86 14.35 -3.31 8.36
N LYS A 87 13.80 -3.83 9.47
CA LYS A 87 13.70 -5.27 9.69
C LYS A 87 12.88 -5.91 8.55
N PRO A 88 13.36 -6.99 7.93
CA PRO A 88 12.69 -7.59 6.78
C PRO A 88 11.52 -8.51 7.15
N ASP A 89 11.26 -8.71 8.45
CA ASP A 89 10.30 -9.70 8.93
C ASP A 89 9.06 -9.07 9.60
N ARG A 90 8.18 -9.92 10.13
CA ARG A 90 6.94 -9.55 10.83
C ARG A 90 7.11 -8.68 12.09
N THR A 91 8.35 -8.48 12.57
CA THR A 91 8.66 -7.59 13.69
C THR A 91 8.90 -6.15 13.24
N ASN A 92 8.79 -5.87 11.94
CA ASN A 92 8.86 -4.52 11.38
C ASN A 92 7.68 -3.66 11.88
N GLU A 93 7.97 -2.71 12.76
CA GLU A 93 6.94 -1.87 13.37
C GLU A 93 6.29 -0.90 12.39
N THR A 94 7.00 -0.47 11.33
CA THR A 94 6.43 0.36 10.27
C THR A 94 5.37 -0.42 9.48
N VAL A 95 5.68 -1.65 9.07
CA VAL A 95 4.74 -2.53 8.36
C VAL A 95 3.55 -2.88 9.25
N ARG A 96 3.74 -3.13 10.54
CA ARG A 96 2.63 -3.38 11.48
C ARG A 96 1.64 -2.21 11.56
N LYS A 97 2.13 -0.96 11.54
CA LYS A 97 1.27 0.23 11.50
C LYS A 97 0.47 0.29 10.19
N ILE A 98 1.15 0.11 9.06
CA ILE A 98 0.54 0.12 7.72
C ILE A 98 -0.53 -0.96 7.62
N SER A 99 -0.17 -2.20 7.96
CA SER A 99 -1.05 -3.35 7.78
C SER A 99 -2.25 -3.31 8.72
N GLY A 100 -2.05 -2.85 9.95
CA GLY A 100 -3.14 -2.56 10.89
C GLY A 100 -4.11 -1.53 10.34
N ALA A 101 -3.60 -0.44 9.72
CA ALA A 101 -4.45 0.58 9.11
C ALA A 101 -5.21 0.05 7.89
N VAL A 102 -4.55 -0.69 6.99
CA VAL A 102 -5.19 -1.28 5.79
C VAL A 102 -6.33 -2.23 6.19
N ARG A 103 -6.09 -3.14 7.14
CA ARG A 103 -7.10 -4.11 7.60
C ARG A 103 -8.27 -3.43 8.31
N ARG A 104 -8.02 -2.46 9.19
CA ARG A 104 -9.08 -1.77 9.95
C ARG A 104 -9.88 -0.77 9.12
N SER A 105 -9.24 -0.12 8.14
CA SER A 105 -9.92 0.80 7.21
C SER A 105 -10.79 0.09 6.19
N ARG A 106 -10.51 -1.20 5.91
CA ARG A 106 -11.13 -2.00 4.84
C ARG A 106 -10.93 -1.38 3.46
N ILE A 107 -9.88 -0.57 3.25
CA ILE A 107 -9.59 0.06 1.95
C ILE A 107 -9.50 -0.97 0.81
N GLY A 108 -9.00 -2.19 1.08
CA GLY A 108 -8.97 -3.27 0.08
C GLY A 108 -10.32 -3.82 -0.37
N THR A 109 -11.42 -3.41 0.29
CA THR A 109 -12.79 -3.71 -0.14
C THR A 109 -13.43 -2.52 -0.89
N LEU A 110 -12.79 -1.36 -0.84
CA LEU A 110 -13.18 -0.17 -1.56
C LEU A 110 -12.52 -0.20 -2.95
N ARG A 111 -13.04 0.59 -3.89
CA ARG A 111 -12.51 0.65 -5.26
C ARG A 111 -12.10 2.06 -5.60
N GLY A 112 -10.79 2.27 -5.69
CA GLY A 112 -10.15 3.45 -6.27
C GLY A 112 -10.42 4.74 -5.50
N ASN A 113 -9.51 5.69 -5.63
CA ASN A 113 -9.70 7.07 -5.18
C ASN A 113 -9.82 7.22 -3.66
N PHE A 114 -9.16 6.37 -2.88
CA PHE A 114 -9.05 6.56 -1.43
C PHE A 114 -7.62 6.92 -1.02
N LEU A 115 -7.52 7.80 -0.03
CA LEU A 115 -6.29 8.11 0.67
C LEU A 115 -6.38 7.62 2.11
N LEU A 116 -5.54 6.65 2.45
CA LEU A 116 -5.30 6.17 3.81
C LEU A 116 -4.03 6.80 4.36
N LYS A 117 -4.16 7.81 5.23
CA LYS A 117 -3.02 8.40 5.94
C LYS A 117 -2.76 7.63 7.23
N VAL A 118 -1.56 7.08 7.39
CA VAL A 118 -1.11 6.33 8.57
C VAL A 118 -0.16 7.19 9.39
N ARG A 119 -0.44 7.32 10.68
CA ARG A 119 0.34 8.13 11.62
C ARG A 119 1.38 7.29 12.36
N ASP A 120 2.37 7.95 12.94
CA ASP A 120 3.44 7.28 13.70
C ASP A 120 2.93 6.42 14.87
N ASN A 121 1.80 6.78 15.47
CA ASN A 121 1.18 5.99 16.54
C ASN A 121 0.29 4.83 16.04
N GLY A 122 0.27 4.56 14.73
CA GLY A 122 -0.55 3.53 14.11
C GLY A 122 -2.04 3.87 13.95
N SER A 123 -2.47 5.07 14.37
CA SER A 123 -3.79 5.59 14.00
C SER A 123 -3.82 5.97 12.51
N TYR A 124 -5.02 6.02 11.93
CA TYR A 124 -5.17 6.32 10.52
C TYR A 124 -6.39 7.21 10.25
N ARG A 125 -6.38 7.87 9.08
CA ARG A 125 -7.53 8.56 8.50
C ARG A 125 -7.73 8.06 7.08
N LEU A 126 -8.95 7.62 6.78
CA LEU A 126 -9.37 7.29 5.43
C LEU A 126 -10.17 8.49 4.86
N GLN A 127 -9.85 8.89 3.63
CA GLN A 127 -10.52 9.96 2.91
C GLN A 127 -10.80 9.51 1.48
N GLN A 128 -12.00 9.79 0.96
CA GLN A 128 -12.29 9.65 -0.45
C GLN A 128 -11.76 10.88 -1.21
N LEU A 129 -11.12 10.63 -2.35
CA LEU A 129 -10.61 11.61 -3.29
C LEU A 129 -11.69 11.82 -4.36
N VAL A 130 -12.10 13.07 -4.56
CA VAL A 130 -13.16 13.50 -5.48
C VAL A 130 -12.60 14.46 -6.53
#